data_AF-A0A0K1F1Q9-F1
#
_entry.id   AF-A0A0K1F1Q9-F1
#
_cell.length_a   1.000
_cell.length_b   1.000
_cell.length_c   1.000
_cell.angle_alpha   90.00
_cell.angle_beta   90.00
_cell.angle_gamma   90.00
#
_symmetry.space_group_name_H-M   'P 1'
#
loop_
_entity.id
_entity.type
_entity.pdbx_description
1 polymer ?
#
loop_
_entity_poly.entity_id
_entity_poly.type
_entity_poly.pdbx_seq_one_letter_code
_entity_poly.pdbx_strand_id
1 'polypeptide(L)'
;MGETVRRRFNYPVEVEWSEVPQLRRFVERTGLMDLDAAWELSDSLAMSDVSRFMTCDPKKEGERGHALCLNGPDGDFRVESEPGIARVRIMGERVWLVDERVRAEVAPRVGEGDVAYAGPISGRTQREVLALLYALVRALAGATGVFHDELRRPGGWDGPAGDPFSGRSYDVYVRNDHTGPYLLSLDNITLHVNRDAEPADWEGFGDLPAPAAGEGV
;
A
#
# COMPACT_ATOMS: atom_id res chain seq x y z
N MET A 1 37.30 4.87 -0.28
CA MET A 1 36.67 4.58 -1.58
C MET A 1 35.18 4.75 -1.37
N GLY A 2 34.61 5.84 -1.84
CA GLY A 2 33.17 6.09 -1.77
C GLY A 2 32.54 5.45 -2.99
N GLU A 3 31.79 4.38 -2.77
CA GLU A 3 31.18 3.58 -3.84
C GLU A 3 29.90 4.25 -4.36
N THR A 4 29.74 4.14 -5.66
CA THR A 4 28.75 4.80 -6.49
C THR A 4 27.32 4.39 -6.12
N VAL A 5 26.68 5.09 -5.19
CA VAL A 5 25.24 4.92 -4.92
C VAL A 5 24.48 5.60 -6.06
N ARG A 6 23.85 4.79 -6.93
CA ARG A 6 23.23 5.22 -8.20
C ARG A 6 22.26 6.37 -7.98
N ARG A 7 22.62 7.55 -8.51
CA ARG A 7 21.73 8.71 -8.67
C ARG A 7 21.16 8.73 -10.09
N ARG A 8 19.84 8.93 -10.22
CA ARG A 8 19.23 9.69 -11.32
C ARG A 8 17.98 10.42 -10.82
N PHE A 9 17.88 11.70 -11.19
CA PHE A 9 16.91 12.71 -10.76
C PHE A 9 15.89 13.04 -11.87
N ASN A 10 14.73 13.59 -11.46
CA ASN A 10 13.69 14.39 -12.19
C ASN A 10 12.68 13.64 -13.10
N TYR A 11 11.36 13.92 -13.13
CA TYR A 11 10.53 15.13 -12.86
C TYR A 11 9.04 14.75 -12.54
N PRO A 12 8.09 15.69 -12.29
CA PRO A 12 6.84 15.41 -11.60
C PRO A 12 5.80 14.83 -12.56
N VAL A 13 5.13 13.76 -12.16
CA VAL A 13 3.86 13.41 -12.79
C VAL A 13 2.79 14.07 -11.94
N GLU A 14 2.27 15.19 -12.44
CA GLU A 14 0.91 15.58 -12.09
C GLU A 14 0.02 14.40 -12.46
N VAL A 15 -0.50 13.71 -11.45
CA VAL A 15 -1.46 12.64 -11.65
C VAL A 15 -2.71 13.29 -12.22
N GLU A 16 -3.05 12.98 -13.46
CA GLU A 16 -4.34 13.35 -14.02
C GLU A 16 -5.40 12.49 -13.33
N TRP A 17 -6.13 13.07 -12.38
CA TRP A 17 -7.14 12.42 -11.54
C TRP A 17 -8.42 11.97 -12.29
N SER A 18 -8.37 11.88 -13.63
CA SER A 18 -9.53 11.66 -14.49
C SER A 18 -10.02 10.21 -14.53
N GLU A 19 -9.19 9.24 -14.10
CA GLU A 19 -9.50 7.80 -14.19
C GLU A 19 -10.01 7.17 -12.89
N VAL A 20 -10.18 7.95 -11.81
CA VAL A 20 -10.81 7.44 -10.59
C VAL A 20 -12.32 7.29 -10.86
N PRO A 21 -12.91 6.09 -10.68
CA PRO A 21 -14.35 5.91 -10.80
C PRO A 21 -15.08 6.95 -9.93
N GLN A 22 -16.22 7.46 -10.41
CA GLN A 22 -17.02 8.44 -9.67
C GLN A 22 -17.54 7.82 -8.37
N LEU A 23 -16.73 7.90 -7.31
CA LEU A 23 -17.04 7.48 -5.94
C LEU A 23 -18.26 8.26 -5.46
N ARG A 24 -19.43 7.62 -5.54
CA ARG A 24 -20.71 8.26 -5.25
C ARG A 24 -20.84 8.54 -3.75
N ARG A 25 -20.95 9.84 -3.44
CA ARG A 25 -21.61 10.42 -2.26
C ARG A 25 -20.92 10.15 -0.91
N PHE A 26 -19.73 10.74 -0.73
CA PHE A 26 -19.19 10.95 0.62
C PHE A 26 -19.66 12.29 1.18
N VAL A 27 -20.20 12.28 2.41
CA VAL A 27 -20.20 13.47 3.26
C VAL A 27 -18.73 13.80 3.53
N GLU A 28 -18.28 15.02 3.23
CA GLU A 28 -16.86 15.41 3.31
C GLU A 28 -16.31 15.34 4.75
N ARG A 29 -15.94 14.14 5.17
CA ARG A 29 -15.15 13.87 6.37
C ARG A 29 -13.67 13.83 5.97
N THR A 30 -12.81 14.12 6.94
CA THR A 30 -11.34 14.20 6.76
C THR A 30 -10.64 13.05 7.49
N GLY A 31 -9.55 12.56 6.91
CA GLY A 31 -8.71 11.52 7.51
C GLY A 31 -9.31 10.12 7.54
N LEU A 32 -8.76 9.26 8.41
CA LEU A 32 -9.10 7.83 8.51
C LEU A 32 -10.05 7.46 9.67
N MET A 33 -10.43 8.41 10.53
CA MET A 33 -11.13 8.11 11.79
C MET A 33 -12.49 7.44 11.62
N ASP A 34 -13.25 7.84 10.60
CA ASP A 34 -14.57 7.29 10.27
C ASP A 34 -14.57 6.59 8.90
N LEU A 35 -13.40 6.19 8.40
CA LEU A 35 -13.28 5.53 7.09
C LEU A 35 -13.29 4.02 7.28
N ASP A 36 -14.34 3.36 6.80
CA ASP A 36 -14.36 1.91 6.66
C ASP A 36 -13.70 1.53 5.33
N ALA A 37 -12.37 1.66 5.28
CA ALA A 37 -11.65 1.56 4.03
C ALA A 37 -11.81 0.18 3.38
N ALA A 38 -11.92 -0.91 4.17
CA ALA A 38 -12.15 -2.23 3.61
C ALA A 38 -13.50 -2.30 2.85
N TRP A 39 -14.59 -1.75 3.41
CA TRP A 39 -15.88 -1.71 2.73
C TRP A 39 -15.88 -0.79 1.50
N GLU A 40 -15.39 0.44 1.64
CA GLU A 40 -15.40 1.42 0.56
C GLU A 40 -14.47 1.04 -0.61
N LEU A 41 -13.35 0.37 -0.30
CA LEU A 41 -12.47 -0.20 -1.33
C LEU A 41 -13.12 -1.38 -2.03
N SER A 42 -13.90 -2.22 -1.32
CA SER A 42 -14.55 -3.38 -1.92
C SER A 42 -15.44 -2.99 -3.10
N ASP A 43 -16.32 -1.99 -2.91
CA ASP A 43 -17.22 -1.50 -3.96
C ASP A 43 -16.44 -0.93 -5.15
N SER A 44 -15.37 -0.20 -4.88
CA SER A 44 -14.54 0.44 -5.90
C SER A 44 -13.72 -0.58 -6.70
N LEU A 45 -13.14 -1.58 -6.03
CA LEU A 45 -12.33 -2.63 -6.63
C LEU A 45 -13.19 -3.63 -7.41
N ALA A 46 -14.41 -3.91 -6.95
CA ALA A 46 -15.37 -4.77 -7.65
C ALA A 46 -15.73 -4.24 -9.04
N MET A 47 -15.68 -2.92 -9.23
CA MET A 47 -15.94 -2.26 -10.52
C MET A 47 -14.68 -2.07 -11.38
N SER A 48 -13.53 -2.56 -10.93
CA SER A 48 -12.24 -2.39 -11.60
C SER A 48 -11.77 -3.68 -12.28
N ASP A 49 -10.68 -3.57 -13.04
CA ASP A 49 -9.97 -4.70 -13.66
C ASP A 49 -9.28 -5.63 -12.65
N VAL A 50 -9.09 -5.19 -11.40
CA VAL A 50 -8.53 -6.01 -10.32
C VAL A 50 -9.61 -6.78 -9.54
N SER A 51 -10.90 -6.63 -9.88
CA SER A 51 -12.02 -7.39 -9.31
C SER A 51 -11.82 -8.90 -9.33
N ARG A 52 -11.16 -9.43 -10.37
CA ARG A 52 -10.85 -10.86 -10.50
C ARG A 52 -9.91 -11.42 -9.43
N PHE A 53 -9.22 -10.55 -8.69
CA PHE A 53 -8.36 -10.92 -7.56
C PHE A 53 -9.10 -10.85 -6.23
N MET A 54 -10.33 -10.33 -6.20
CA MET A 54 -11.14 -10.31 -4.99
C MET A 54 -11.57 -11.72 -4.63
N THR A 55 -11.34 -12.09 -3.38
CA THR A 55 -11.61 -13.46 -2.89
C THR A 55 -12.66 -13.48 -1.80
N CYS A 56 -12.77 -12.42 -1.00
CA CYS A 56 -13.78 -12.33 0.05
C CYS A 56 -14.35 -10.92 0.11
N ASP A 57 -15.66 -10.83 0.34
CA ASP A 57 -16.28 -9.60 0.79
C ASP A 57 -15.68 -9.16 2.13
N PRO A 58 -15.60 -7.86 2.41
CA PRO A 58 -15.04 -7.31 3.63
C PRO A 58 -15.78 -7.88 4.85
N LYS A 59 -15.02 -8.45 5.78
CA LYS A 59 -15.54 -9.03 7.02
C LYS A 59 -15.16 -8.17 8.21
N LYS A 60 -16.06 -8.13 9.19
CA LYS A 60 -15.76 -7.56 10.49
C LYS A 60 -14.76 -8.47 11.20
N GLU A 61 -13.59 -7.92 11.54
CA GLU A 61 -12.55 -8.60 12.29
C GLU A 61 -12.47 -8.01 13.70
N GLY A 62 -12.94 -8.78 14.69
CA GLY A 62 -13.04 -8.32 16.08
C GLY A 62 -14.05 -7.19 16.29
N GLU A 63 -13.84 -6.39 17.34
CA GLU A 63 -14.78 -5.31 17.70
C GLU A 63 -14.58 -4.02 16.92
N ARG A 64 -13.38 -3.79 16.34
CA ARG A 64 -12.95 -2.48 15.80
C ARG A 64 -12.41 -2.49 14.37
N GLY A 65 -12.24 -3.65 13.73
CA GLY A 65 -11.56 -3.77 12.44
C GLY A 65 -12.44 -4.34 11.33
N HIS A 66 -12.14 -3.94 10.09
CA HIS A 66 -12.68 -4.54 8.88
C HIS A 66 -11.52 -5.01 7.99
N ALA A 67 -11.64 -6.19 7.39
CA ALA A 67 -10.61 -6.77 6.54
C ALA A 67 -11.16 -7.17 5.17
N LEU A 68 -10.45 -6.78 4.11
CA LEU A 68 -10.68 -7.19 2.72
C LEU A 68 -9.54 -8.09 2.27
N CYS A 69 -9.84 -9.28 1.74
CA CYS A 69 -8.83 -10.24 1.26
C CYS A 69 -8.80 -10.30 -0.27
N LEU A 70 -7.59 -10.28 -0.81
CA LEU A 70 -7.28 -10.32 -2.24
C LEU A 70 -6.32 -11.52 -2.51
N ASN A 71 -6.34 -12.07 -3.73
CA ASN A 71 -5.46 -13.16 -4.20
C ASN A 71 -5.63 -14.55 -3.51
N GLY A 72 -6.85 -15.04 -3.36
CA GLY A 72 -7.15 -16.40 -2.85
C GLY A 72 -7.34 -16.47 -1.32
N PRO A 73 -7.98 -17.54 -0.80
CA PRO A 73 -8.24 -17.70 0.63
C PRO A 73 -6.95 -17.94 1.46
N ASP A 74 -5.91 -18.45 0.80
CA ASP A 74 -4.55 -18.60 1.35
C ASP A 74 -3.63 -17.42 1.00
N GLY A 75 -4.16 -16.38 0.35
CA GLY A 75 -3.41 -15.20 -0.05
C GLY A 75 -3.00 -14.36 1.15
N ASP A 76 -1.72 -13.99 1.21
CA ASP A 76 -1.19 -13.04 2.19
C ASP A 76 -1.59 -11.58 1.92
N PHE A 77 -2.46 -11.32 0.93
CA PHE A 77 -2.91 -9.97 0.60
C PHE A 77 -4.20 -9.58 1.34
N ARG A 78 -4.06 -8.68 2.33
CA ARG A 78 -5.17 -8.14 3.11
C ARG A 78 -5.10 -6.62 3.25
N VAL A 79 -6.26 -5.99 3.23
CA VAL A 79 -6.45 -4.59 3.61
C VAL A 79 -7.26 -4.55 4.88
N GLU A 80 -6.67 -4.07 5.96
CA GLU A 80 -7.29 -3.96 7.28
C GLU A 80 -7.54 -2.47 7.59
N SER A 81 -8.74 -2.14 8.07
CA SER A 81 -9.09 -0.79 8.50
C SER A 81 -9.61 -0.77 9.92
N GLU A 82 -9.01 0.09 10.74
CA GLU A 82 -9.41 0.48 12.10
C GLU A 82 -9.58 2.01 12.13
N PRO A 83 -10.31 2.58 13.11
CA PRO A 83 -10.42 4.03 13.26
C PRO A 83 -9.03 4.70 13.30
N GLY A 84 -8.71 5.51 12.28
CA GLY A 84 -7.45 6.24 12.17
C GLY A 84 -6.26 5.44 11.58
N ILE A 85 -6.48 4.17 11.20
CA ILE A 85 -5.41 3.26 10.74
C ILE A 85 -5.93 2.43 9.55
N ALA A 86 -5.19 2.45 8.44
CA ALA A 86 -5.35 1.49 7.36
C ALA A 86 -4.03 0.74 7.14
N ARG A 87 -4.10 -0.58 6.95
CA ARG A 87 -2.94 -1.46 6.82
C ARG A 87 -3.12 -2.32 5.60
N VAL A 88 -2.09 -2.35 4.75
CA VAL A 88 -2.04 -3.22 3.58
C VAL A 88 -0.94 -4.24 3.78
N ARG A 89 -1.29 -5.52 3.86
CA ARG A 89 -0.34 -6.62 3.99
C ARG A 89 -0.30 -7.41 2.69
N ILE A 90 0.88 -7.78 2.20
CA ILE A 90 1.03 -8.66 1.03
C ILE A 90 2.38 -9.40 1.11
N MET A 91 2.39 -10.73 0.98
CA MET A 91 3.62 -11.53 0.90
C MET A 91 4.66 -11.23 2.01
N GLY A 92 4.19 -10.96 3.23
CA GLY A 92 5.03 -10.59 4.37
C GLY A 92 5.29 -9.09 4.53
N GLU A 93 5.14 -8.31 3.46
CA GLU A 93 5.25 -6.84 3.47
C GLU A 93 4.03 -6.21 4.13
N ARG A 94 4.25 -5.13 4.89
CA ARG A 94 3.19 -4.39 5.60
C ARG A 94 3.35 -2.90 5.41
N VAL A 95 2.36 -2.29 4.76
CA VAL A 95 2.26 -0.84 4.54
C VAL A 95 1.26 -0.25 5.52
N TRP A 96 1.71 0.69 6.33
CA TRP A 96 0.92 1.38 7.36
C TRP A 96 0.55 2.79 6.89
N LEU A 97 -0.75 3.07 6.86
CA LEU A 97 -1.30 4.40 6.65
C LEU A 97 -1.99 4.83 7.94
N VAL A 98 -1.43 5.84 8.60
CA VAL A 98 -1.87 6.25 9.93
C VAL A 98 -2.16 7.73 9.95
N ASP A 99 -3.35 8.07 10.44
CA ASP A 99 -3.78 9.45 10.67
C ASP A 99 -2.86 10.12 11.69
N GLU A 100 -2.39 11.32 11.40
CA GLU A 100 -1.42 12.06 12.22
C GLU A 100 -1.87 12.17 13.67
N ARG A 101 -3.18 12.21 13.94
CA ARG A 101 -3.77 12.29 15.27
C ARG A 101 -3.47 11.08 16.16
N VAL A 102 -3.22 9.90 15.59
CA VAL A 102 -2.98 8.65 16.32
C VAL A 102 -1.59 8.05 16.07
N ARG A 103 -0.74 8.69 15.25
CA ARG A 103 0.62 8.19 14.97
C ARG A 103 1.44 7.91 16.22
N ALA A 104 1.34 8.76 17.25
CA ALA A 104 2.07 8.56 18.50
C ALA A 104 1.66 7.27 19.24
N GLU A 105 0.38 6.88 19.16
CA GLU A 105 -0.13 5.66 19.77
C GLU A 105 0.19 4.41 18.94
N VAL A 106 0.30 4.58 17.62
CA VAL A 106 0.53 3.49 16.67
C VAL A 106 2.01 3.24 16.40
N ALA A 107 2.89 4.23 16.57
CA ALA A 107 4.33 4.09 16.29
C ALA A 107 4.98 2.85 16.94
N PRO A 108 4.68 2.47 18.20
CA PRO A 108 5.24 1.25 18.81
C PRO A 108 4.73 -0.07 18.18
N ARG A 109 3.63 -0.03 17.40
CA ARG A 109 3.06 -1.20 16.70
C ARG A 109 3.72 -1.43 15.33
N VAL A 110 4.35 -0.41 14.75
CA VAL A 110 5.03 -0.49 13.46
C VAL A 110 6.39 -1.17 13.69
N GLY A 111 6.57 -2.35 13.11
CA GLY A 111 7.78 -3.13 13.29
C GLY A 111 8.97 -2.55 12.52
N GLU A 112 10.18 -2.98 12.90
CA GLU A 112 11.34 -2.81 12.04
C GLU A 112 11.14 -3.67 10.77
N GLY A 113 11.31 -3.06 9.59
CA GLY A 113 10.98 -3.69 8.31
C GLY A 113 9.51 -3.54 7.88
N ASP A 114 8.73 -2.68 8.53
CA ASP A 114 7.42 -2.25 8.00
C ASP A 114 7.55 -0.94 7.23
N VAL A 115 6.73 -0.79 6.19
CA VAL A 115 6.64 0.45 5.39
C VAL A 115 5.63 1.39 6.05
N ALA A 116 6.05 2.59 6.41
CA ALA A 116 5.20 3.59 7.03
C ALA A 116 4.97 4.78 6.09
N TYR A 117 3.71 5.02 5.71
CA TYR A 117 3.33 6.21 4.96
C TYR A 117 3.36 7.45 5.87
N ALA A 118 4.26 8.37 5.56
CA ALA A 118 4.52 9.58 6.34
C ALA A 118 3.75 10.81 5.81
N GLY A 119 3.19 10.73 4.60
CA GLY A 119 2.46 11.84 3.98
C GLY A 119 1.18 12.23 4.71
N PRO A 120 0.54 13.35 4.33
CA PRO A 120 -0.60 13.88 5.07
C PRO A 120 -1.85 13.01 4.92
N ILE A 121 -2.56 12.73 6.02
CA ILE A 121 -3.85 12.01 6.06
C ILE A 121 -4.94 12.86 6.73
N SER A 122 -4.71 13.41 7.92
CA SER A 122 -5.71 14.15 8.70
C SER A 122 -6.24 15.40 7.98
N GLY A 123 -5.45 15.98 7.07
CA GLY A 123 -5.81 17.15 6.27
C GLY A 123 -6.47 16.82 4.91
N ARG A 124 -6.51 15.53 4.53
CA ARG A 124 -7.11 15.08 3.28
C ARG A 124 -8.56 14.69 3.48
N THR A 125 -9.36 14.84 2.43
CA THR A 125 -10.71 14.29 2.37
C THR A 125 -10.65 12.76 2.38
N GLN A 126 -11.68 12.11 2.93
CA GLN A 126 -11.79 10.64 2.87
C GLN A 126 -11.67 10.10 1.44
N ARG A 127 -12.18 10.84 0.45
CA ARG A 127 -12.05 10.48 -0.97
C ARG A 127 -10.59 10.44 -1.43
N GLU A 128 -9.77 11.41 -1.04
CA GLU A 128 -8.34 11.45 -1.39
C GLU A 128 -7.57 10.33 -0.68
N VAL A 129 -7.90 10.07 0.58
CA VAL A 129 -7.30 8.95 1.34
C VAL A 129 -7.69 7.61 0.72
N LEU A 130 -8.95 7.43 0.33
CA LEU A 130 -9.44 6.25 -0.34
C LEU A 130 -8.81 6.08 -1.72
N ALA A 131 -8.64 7.15 -2.50
CA ALA A 131 -7.97 7.09 -3.79
C ALA A 131 -6.49 6.69 -3.66
N LEU A 132 -5.81 7.14 -2.60
CA LEU A 132 -4.45 6.72 -2.27
C LEU A 132 -4.41 5.22 -1.94
N LEU A 133 -5.29 4.74 -1.07
CA LEU A 133 -5.41 3.31 -0.75
C LEU A 133 -5.75 2.48 -1.98
N TYR A 134 -6.66 2.96 -2.83
CA TYR A 134 -7.03 2.30 -4.07
C TYR A 134 -5.84 2.19 -5.03
N ALA A 135 -5.06 3.25 -5.20
CA ALA A 135 -3.87 3.23 -6.05
C ALA A 135 -2.82 2.23 -5.54
N LEU A 136 -2.58 2.19 -4.22
CA LEU A 136 -1.70 1.23 -3.57
C LEU A 136 -2.19 -0.21 -3.78
N VAL A 137 -3.46 -0.48 -3.47
CA VAL A 137 -4.06 -1.81 -3.58
C VAL A 137 -4.08 -2.29 -5.02
N ARG A 138 -4.39 -1.41 -5.99
CA ARG A 138 -4.39 -1.73 -7.41
C ARG A 138 -3.01 -2.09 -7.93
N ALA A 139 -1.96 -1.42 -7.45
CA ALA A 139 -0.58 -1.74 -7.83
C ALA A 139 -0.15 -3.13 -7.33
N LEU A 140 -0.60 -3.50 -6.14
CA LEU A 140 -0.26 -4.77 -5.48
C LEU A 140 -1.18 -5.95 -5.87
N ALA A 141 -2.37 -5.67 -6.40
CA ALA A 141 -3.33 -6.70 -6.79
C ALA A 141 -2.79 -7.58 -7.91
N GLY A 142 -2.78 -8.90 -7.67
CA GLY A 142 -2.18 -9.87 -8.57
C GLY A 142 -0.64 -9.88 -8.60
N ALA A 143 0.04 -9.20 -7.67
CA ALA A 143 1.49 -9.29 -7.57
C ALA A 143 1.96 -10.73 -7.25
N THR A 144 3.05 -11.13 -7.88
CA THR A 144 3.74 -12.43 -7.72
C THR A 144 5.05 -12.29 -6.93
N GLY A 145 5.39 -11.07 -6.51
CA GLY A 145 6.51 -10.77 -5.64
C GLY A 145 6.45 -9.31 -5.19
N VAL A 146 6.74 -9.06 -3.92
CA VAL A 146 6.83 -7.71 -3.34
C VAL A 146 7.96 -7.69 -2.32
N PHE A 147 8.78 -6.65 -2.35
CA PHE A 147 9.73 -6.33 -1.28
C PHE A 147 9.95 -4.81 -1.22
N HIS A 148 10.55 -4.30 -0.14
CA HIS A 148 10.90 -2.90 -0.04
C HIS A 148 12.35 -2.66 0.40
N ASP A 149 12.88 -1.52 -0.01
CA ASP A 149 14.11 -0.94 0.52
C ASP A 149 13.78 0.30 1.36
N GLU A 150 14.32 0.39 2.57
CA GLU A 150 14.25 1.60 3.39
C GLU A 150 15.43 2.53 3.06
N LEU A 151 15.11 3.70 2.52
CA LEU A 151 16.04 4.79 2.30
C LEU A 151 16.00 5.77 3.48
N ARG A 152 17.11 5.83 4.22
CA ARG A 152 17.33 6.89 5.22
C ARG A 152 18.00 8.08 4.55
N ARG A 153 17.45 9.29 4.75
CA ARG A 153 18.06 10.51 4.21
C ARG A 153 19.45 10.72 4.82
N PRO A 154 20.54 10.74 4.03
CA PRO A 154 21.87 11.02 4.57
C PRO A 154 21.92 12.44 5.16
N GLY A 155 22.15 12.54 6.47
CA GLY A 155 22.13 13.83 7.19
C GLY A 155 20.73 14.45 7.35
N GLY A 156 19.67 13.70 7.02
CA GLY A 156 18.30 14.06 7.36
C GLY A 156 18.05 13.88 8.86
N TRP A 157 17.12 14.66 9.40
CA TRP A 157 16.64 14.41 10.77
C TRP A 157 15.77 13.14 10.75
N ASP A 158 16.25 12.07 11.39
CA ASP A 158 15.56 10.76 11.52
C ASP A 158 14.39 10.79 12.53
N GLY A 159 13.87 11.98 12.83
CA GLY A 159 12.83 12.12 13.83
C GLY A 159 13.32 11.95 15.27
N PRO A 160 12.37 11.88 16.22
CA PRO A 160 12.63 11.20 17.49
C PRO A 160 13.10 9.78 17.19
N ALA A 161 14.13 9.31 17.89
CA ALA A 161 14.65 7.96 17.69
C ALA A 161 13.53 6.91 17.79
N GLY A 162 13.32 6.15 16.71
CA GLY A 162 12.29 5.12 16.65
C GLY A 162 10.93 5.56 16.10
N ASP A 163 10.76 6.81 15.66
CA ASP A 163 9.55 7.20 14.92
C ASP A 163 9.59 6.63 13.48
N PRO A 164 8.64 5.75 13.09
CA PRO A 164 8.61 5.17 11.75
C PRO A 164 8.08 6.17 10.70
N PHE A 165 7.41 7.26 11.11
CA PHE A 165 6.76 8.22 10.21
C PHE A 165 7.61 9.46 9.87
N SER A 166 8.88 9.49 10.26
CA SER A 166 9.76 10.63 9.97
C SER A 166 11.13 10.19 9.43
N GLY A 167 11.70 10.99 8.53
CA GLY A 167 13.05 10.79 7.97
C GLY A 167 13.22 9.61 7.00
N ARG A 168 12.24 8.70 6.89
CA ARG A 168 12.29 7.49 6.07
C ARG A 168 11.55 7.64 4.74
N SER A 169 12.16 7.16 3.68
CA SER A 169 11.52 6.94 2.38
C SER A 169 11.64 5.46 2.01
N TYR A 170 10.69 4.94 1.26
CA TYR A 170 10.64 3.52 0.93
C TYR A 170 10.50 3.35 -0.58
N ASP A 171 11.35 2.52 -1.17
CA ASP A 171 11.16 2.04 -2.54
C ASP A 171 10.60 0.63 -2.46
N VAL A 172 9.38 0.44 -2.96
CA VAL A 172 8.65 -0.83 -2.93
C VAL A 172 8.67 -1.42 -4.33
N TYR A 173 9.29 -2.58 -4.51
CA TYR A 173 9.38 -3.26 -5.78
C TYR A 173 8.27 -4.28 -5.89
N VAL A 174 7.57 -4.27 -7.02
CA VAL A 174 6.40 -5.11 -7.25
C VAL A 174 6.56 -5.85 -8.55
N ARG A 175 6.56 -7.17 -8.52
CA ARG A 175 6.45 -8.03 -9.71
C ARG A 175 4.99 -8.39 -9.91
N ASN A 176 4.42 -8.03 -11.05
CA ASN A 176 3.00 -8.22 -11.33
C ASN A 176 2.76 -8.44 -12.83
N ASP A 177 2.54 -9.70 -13.23
CA ASP A 177 2.41 -10.09 -14.64
C ASP A 177 1.16 -9.53 -15.34
N HIS A 178 0.26 -8.90 -14.58
CA HIS A 178 -1.02 -8.42 -15.08
C HIS A 178 -1.01 -6.94 -15.50
N THR A 179 0.09 -6.25 -15.27
CA THR A 179 0.23 -4.84 -15.61
C THR A 179 1.57 -4.55 -16.25
N GLY A 180 1.62 -3.50 -17.06
CA GLY A 180 2.87 -3.02 -17.65
C GLY A 180 3.81 -2.40 -16.60
N PRO A 181 5.03 -2.05 -17.00
CA PRO A 181 6.00 -1.39 -16.12
C PRO A 181 5.64 0.08 -15.87
N TYR A 182 5.51 0.51 -14.61
CA TYR A 182 5.27 1.91 -14.23
C TYR A 182 5.82 2.29 -12.84
N LEU A 183 5.83 3.59 -12.56
CA LEU A 183 6.18 4.15 -11.25
C LEU A 183 4.94 4.79 -10.62
N LEU A 184 4.76 4.59 -9.32
CA LEU A 184 3.73 5.30 -8.55
C LEU A 184 4.39 5.90 -7.31
N SER A 185 4.40 7.22 -7.20
CA SER A 185 4.95 7.92 -6.03
C SER A 185 3.83 8.37 -5.10
N LEU A 186 3.84 7.85 -3.88
CA LEU A 186 2.93 8.14 -2.79
C LEU A 186 3.71 8.81 -1.65
N ASP A 187 3.98 10.11 -1.80
CA ASP A 187 4.72 10.92 -0.82
C ASP A 187 6.12 10.35 -0.52
N ASN A 188 6.29 9.66 0.61
CA ASN A 188 7.55 9.04 1.01
C ASN A 188 7.70 7.58 0.54
N ILE A 189 6.73 7.03 -0.20
CA ILE A 189 6.77 5.68 -0.75
C ILE A 189 6.81 5.77 -2.28
N THR A 190 7.72 5.05 -2.93
CA THR A 190 7.76 4.90 -4.38
C THR A 190 7.54 3.44 -4.75
N LEU A 191 6.53 3.14 -5.55
CA LEU A 191 6.29 1.80 -6.07
C LEU A 191 6.93 1.65 -7.46
N HIS A 192 7.81 0.67 -7.59
CA HIS A 192 8.46 0.24 -8.82
C HIS A 192 7.79 -1.03 -9.32
N VAL A 193 6.73 -0.87 -10.13
CA VAL A 193 5.96 -1.99 -10.65
C VAL A 193 6.60 -2.51 -11.93
N ASN A 194 7.11 -3.74 -11.92
CA ASN A 194 7.86 -4.39 -12.99
C ASN A 194 9.05 -3.59 -13.52
N ARG A 195 9.65 -2.75 -12.67
CA ARG A 195 10.79 -1.90 -13.03
C ARG A 195 11.83 -1.90 -11.92
N ASP A 196 13.04 -1.51 -12.30
CA ASP A 196 14.12 -1.12 -11.39
C ASP A 196 14.61 -2.22 -10.42
N ALA A 197 14.08 -3.44 -10.50
CA ALA A 197 14.60 -4.67 -9.89
C ALA A 197 15.11 -5.64 -10.97
N GLU A 198 16.28 -6.22 -10.75
CA GLU A 198 16.88 -7.25 -11.61
C GLU A 198 16.33 -8.64 -11.25
N PRO A 199 16.39 -9.63 -12.16
CA PRO A 199 15.94 -11.00 -11.87
C PRO A 199 16.57 -11.61 -10.62
N ALA A 200 17.83 -11.24 -10.32
CA ALA A 200 18.57 -11.68 -9.14
C ALA A 200 17.96 -11.17 -7.82
N ASP A 201 17.32 -9.99 -7.83
CA ASP A 201 16.68 -9.42 -6.63
C ASP A 201 15.43 -10.22 -6.22
N TRP A 202 14.90 -11.05 -7.13
CA TRP A 202 13.80 -11.96 -6.87
C TRP A 202 14.26 -13.36 -6.46
N GLU A 203 15.58 -13.66 -6.47
CA GLU A 203 16.12 -14.96 -6.04
C GLU A 203 15.94 -15.13 -4.53
N GLY A 204 15.08 -16.07 -4.13
CA GLY A 204 14.68 -16.28 -2.73
C GLY A 204 13.22 -15.90 -2.44
N PHE A 205 12.59 -15.09 -3.31
CA PHE A 205 11.14 -14.94 -3.40
C PHE A 205 10.57 -16.09 -4.23
N GLY A 206 10.62 -17.29 -3.65
CA GLY A 206 10.32 -18.56 -4.31
C GLY A 206 8.82 -18.85 -4.41
N ASP A 207 8.36 -19.03 -5.65
CA ASP A 207 7.34 -19.97 -6.12
C ASP A 207 6.12 -20.23 -5.20
N LEU A 208 5.48 -19.19 -4.66
CA LEU A 208 4.08 -19.36 -4.29
C LEU A 208 3.32 -19.61 -5.59
N PRO A 209 2.66 -20.77 -5.76
CA PRO A 209 1.84 -20.99 -6.93
C PRO A 209 0.83 -19.84 -7.02
N ALA A 210 0.58 -19.33 -8.23
CA ALA A 210 -0.59 -18.49 -8.46
C ALA A 210 -1.79 -19.16 -7.77
N PRO A 211 -2.62 -18.44 -6.99
CA PRO A 211 -3.72 -19.05 -6.28
C PRO A 211 -4.50 -19.89 -7.28
N ALA A 212 -4.62 -21.19 -7.01
CA ALA A 212 -5.27 -22.12 -7.91
C ALA A 212 -6.63 -21.52 -8.25
N ALA A 213 -6.86 -21.26 -9.54
CA ALA A 213 -8.19 -20.92 -10.03
C ALA A 213 -9.10 -22.06 -9.55
N GLY A 214 -10.01 -21.74 -8.63
CA GLY A 214 -10.82 -22.76 -7.98
C GLY A 214 -11.51 -23.61 -9.03
N GLU A 215 -11.22 -24.91 -9.05
CA GLU A 215 -12.08 -25.86 -9.73
C GLU A 215 -13.38 -25.93 -8.92
N GLY A 216 -14.46 -25.46 -9.55
CA GLY A 216 -15.79 -25.51 -8.99
C GLY A 216 -16.22 -26.94 -8.69
N VAL A 217 -16.84 -27.10 -7.52
CA VAL A 217 -17.74 -28.22 -7.21
C VAL A 217 -19.07 -27.63 -6.75
#